data_AF-A0A2V7G498-F1
#
_entry.id   AF-A0A2V7G498-F1
#
_cell.length_a   1.000
_cell.length_b   1.000
_cell.length_c   1.000
_cell.angle_alpha   90.00
_cell.angle_beta   90.00
_cell.angle_gamma   90.00
#
_symmetry.space_group_name_H-M   'P 1'
#
loop_
_entity.id
_entity.type
_entity.pdbx_description
1 polymer ?
#
loop_
_entity_poly.entity_id
_entity_poly.type
_entity_poly.pdbx_seq_one_letter_code
_entity_poly.pdbx_strand_id
1 'polypeptide(L)'
;MIRVIGWDIGGANVKAAHVLREGDATSVETVSRPFEIWKDPTGLAKVLRAVAADLPEAEATAVTMTAELSDVFRTKREGVTFILDAMGAVARGRLAVFTTDGVFVNDAEARAR
;
A
#
# COMPACT_ATOMS: atom_id res chain seq x y z
N MET A 1 13.17 -10.57 -15.29
CA MET A 1 13.35 -9.60 -14.20
C MET A 1 11.98 -9.27 -13.66
N ILE A 2 11.80 -9.21 -12.34
CA ILE A 2 10.54 -8.84 -11.69
C ILE A 2 10.83 -7.68 -10.75
N ARG A 3 10.06 -6.58 -10.84
CA ARG A 3 10.16 -5.44 -9.92
C ARG A 3 8.80 -5.12 -9.31
N VAL A 4 8.65 -5.36 -8.02
CA VAL A 4 7.38 -5.16 -7.29
C VAL A 4 7.61 -4.26 -6.10
N ILE A 5 6.67 -3.36 -5.82
CA ILE A 5 6.61 -2.72 -4.50
C ILE A 5 5.43 -3.29 -3.72
N GLY A 6 5.71 -3.86 -2.56
CA GLY A 6 4.72 -4.21 -1.55
C GLY A 6 4.53 -3.07 -0.56
N TRP A 7 3.29 -2.73 -0.25
CA TRP A 7 2.91 -1.68 0.70
C TRP A 7 2.17 -2.30 1.88
N ASP A 8 2.49 -1.84 3.09
CA ASP A 8 1.73 -2.10 4.31
C ASP A 8 1.28 -0.76 4.91
N ILE A 9 -0.03 -0.51 4.83
CA ILE A 9 -0.66 0.73 5.29
C ILE A 9 -1.30 0.48 6.65
N GLY A 10 -0.54 0.78 7.72
CA GLY A 10 -1.00 0.68 9.09
C GLY A 10 -1.50 2.00 9.65
N GLY A 11 -2.27 1.94 10.75
CA GLY A 11 -2.88 3.14 11.35
C GLY A 11 -1.89 4.15 11.95
N ALA A 12 -0.65 3.72 12.21
CA ALA A 12 0.41 4.55 12.81
C ALA A 12 1.71 4.56 11.98
N ASN A 13 1.82 3.74 10.94
CA ASN A 13 3.01 3.64 10.10
C ASN A 13 2.63 3.25 8.68
N VAL A 14 3.39 3.75 7.72
CA VAL A 14 3.41 3.24 6.35
C VAL A 14 4.76 2.58 6.09
N LYS A 15 4.73 1.40 5.49
CA LYS A 15 5.92 0.64 5.09
C LYS A 15 5.82 0.27 3.62
N ALA A 16 6.97 0.21 2.96
CA ALA A 16 7.07 -0.32 1.61
C ALA A 16 8.36 -1.14 1.46
N ALA A 17 8.29 -2.16 0.62
CA ALA A 17 9.43 -2.97 0.21
C ALA A 17 9.45 -3.07 -1.32
N HIS A 18 10.50 -2.58 -1.95
CA HIS A 18 10.82 -2.85 -3.35
C HIS A 18 11.57 -4.16 -3.43
N VAL A 19 11.08 -5.09 -4.25
CA VAL A 19 11.67 -6.40 -4.49
C VAL A 19 12.06 -6.48 -5.95
N LEU A 20 13.36 -6.64 -6.20
CA LEU A 20 13.91 -6.94 -7.51
C LEU A 20 14.34 -8.40 -7.55
N ARG A 21 13.85 -9.14 -8.54
CA ARG A 21 14.32 -10.50 -8.84
C ARG A 21 14.92 -10.59 -10.24
N GLU A 22 16.16 -11.03 -10.31
CA GLU A 22 16.92 -11.26 -11.54
C GLU A 22 17.45 -12.70 -11.56
N GLY A 23 16.75 -13.58 -12.29
CA GLY A 23 17.00 -15.01 -12.23
C GLY A 23 16.75 -15.55 -10.82
N ASP A 24 17.81 -16.09 -10.20
CA ASP A 24 17.79 -16.60 -8.83
C ASP A 24 18.19 -15.55 -7.78
N ALA A 25 18.74 -14.40 -8.20
CA ALA A 25 19.09 -13.32 -7.29
C ALA A 25 17.85 -12.50 -6.91
N THR A 26 17.74 -12.15 -5.62
CA THR A 26 16.70 -11.26 -5.09
C THR A 26 17.34 -10.18 -4.23
N SER A 27 17.01 -8.91 -4.49
CA SER A 27 17.34 -7.78 -3.63
C SER A 27 16.07 -7.11 -3.12
N VAL A 28 16.17 -6.53 -1.91
CA VAL A 28 15.06 -5.86 -1.25
C VAL A 28 15.52 -4.53 -0.69
N GLU A 29 14.82 -3.45 -1.06
CA GLU A 29 14.97 -2.13 -0.47
C GLU A 29 13.70 -1.79 0.31
N THR A 30 13.83 -1.25 1.52
CA THR A 30 12.67 -0.98 2.38
C THR A 30 12.66 0.45 2.88
N VAL A 31 11.46 0.99 3.02
CA VAL A 31 11.22 2.32 3.58
C VAL A 31 10.09 2.21 4.60
N SER A 32 10.29 2.81 5.77
CA SER A 32 9.26 2.95 6.80
C SER A 32 9.15 4.42 7.20
N ARG A 33 7.92 4.90 7.35
CA ARG A 33 7.63 6.25 7.83
C ARG A 33 6.54 6.19 8.91
N PRO A 34 6.71 6.86 10.06
CA PRO A 34 5.62 7.04 11.01
C PRO A 34 4.54 7.90 10.35
N PHE A 35 3.29 7.50 10.50
CA PHE A 35 2.12 8.23 9.97
C PHE A 35 0.86 7.81 10.71
N GLU A 36 0.32 8.71 11.51
CA GLU A 36 -0.88 8.48 12.31
C GLU A 36 -2.11 8.92 11.52
N ILE A 37 -2.71 7.98 10.78
CA ILE A 37 -3.85 8.27 9.89
C ILE A 37 -5.06 8.86 10.64
N TRP A 38 -5.21 8.52 11.92
CA TRP A 38 -6.28 9.03 12.77
C TRP A 38 -6.13 10.50 13.13
N LYS A 39 -4.90 11.06 13.06
CA LYS A 39 -4.64 12.49 13.28
C LYS A 39 -4.74 13.31 12.01
N ASP A 40 -4.22 12.78 10.90
CA ASP A 40 -4.19 13.46 9.60
C ASP A 40 -4.49 12.48 8.47
N PRO A 41 -5.76 12.10 8.25
CA PRO A 41 -6.11 11.17 7.16
C PRO A 41 -5.72 11.76 5.80
N THR A 42 -5.89 13.08 5.62
CA THR A 42 -5.61 13.79 4.36
C THR A 42 -4.14 13.75 3.96
N GLY A 43 -3.24 13.53 4.92
CA GLY A 43 -1.82 13.36 4.70
C GLY A 43 -1.42 12.03 4.04
N LEU A 44 -2.32 11.04 3.93
CA LEU A 44 -1.96 9.69 3.45
C LEU A 44 -1.33 9.72 2.06
N ALA A 45 -1.95 10.40 1.10
CA ALA A 45 -1.42 10.49 -0.27
C ALA A 45 -0.04 11.16 -0.32
N LYS A 46 0.25 12.10 0.60
CA LYS A 46 1.55 12.77 0.70
C LYS A 46 2.62 11.83 1.24
N VAL A 47 2.34 11.07 2.30
CA VAL A 47 3.32 10.11 2.85
C VAL A 47 3.59 8.98 1.87
N LEU A 48 2.56 8.49 1.16
CA LEU A 48 2.73 7.47 0.12
C LEU A 48 3.66 7.96 -0.99
N ARG A 49 3.48 9.20 -1.48
CA ARG A 49 4.38 9.79 -2.49
C ARG A 49 5.81 9.93 -1.99
N ALA A 50 6.00 10.35 -0.74
CA ALA A 50 7.33 10.47 -0.14
C ALA A 50 8.03 9.10 -0.06
N VAL A 51 7.31 8.07 0.42
CA VAL A 51 7.84 6.69 0.48
C VAL A 51 8.15 6.15 -0.92
N ALA A 52 7.30 6.41 -1.90
CA ALA A 52 7.50 5.96 -3.27
C ALA A 52 8.71 6.63 -3.94
N ALA A 53 9.00 7.89 -3.60
CA ALA A 53 10.15 8.62 -4.13
C ALA A 53 11.50 8.10 -3.59
N ASP A 54 11.48 7.42 -2.43
CA ASP A 54 12.66 6.83 -1.80
C ASP A 54 12.96 5.41 -2.33
N LEU A 55 12.13 4.88 -3.23
CA LEU A 55 12.26 3.53 -3.78
C LEU A 55 12.44 3.56 -5.32
N PRO A 56 13.12 2.55 -5.90
CA PRO A 56 13.22 2.41 -7.35
C PRO A 56 11.85 2.17 -8.00
N GLU A 57 11.76 2.37 -9.32
CA GLU A 57 10.53 2.08 -10.06
C GLU A 57 10.20 0.57 -10.07
N ALA A 58 8.90 0.28 -10.08
CA ALA A 58 8.35 -1.08 -10.16
C ALA A 58 7.24 -1.18 -11.20
N GLU A 59 7.01 -2.39 -11.70
CA GLU A 59 6.03 -2.68 -12.75
C GLU A 59 4.69 -3.21 -12.19
N ALA A 60 4.70 -3.62 -10.92
CA ALA A 60 3.51 -4.04 -10.20
C ALA A 60 3.55 -3.57 -8.74
N THR A 61 2.35 -3.36 -8.21
CA THR A 61 2.15 -2.90 -6.84
C THR A 61 1.28 -3.90 -6.09
N ALA A 62 1.71 -4.30 -4.90
CA ALA A 62 0.90 -5.04 -3.95
C ALA A 62 0.64 -4.16 -2.73
N VAL A 63 -0.56 -4.23 -2.15
CA VAL A 63 -0.88 -3.51 -0.91
C VAL A 63 -1.62 -4.42 0.05
N THR A 64 -1.21 -4.38 1.31
CA THR A 64 -2.02 -4.80 2.45
C THR A 64 -2.30 -3.57 3.32
N MET A 65 -3.36 -3.63 4.10
CA MET A 65 -3.75 -2.55 4.99
C MET A 65 -4.27 -3.11 6.30
N THR A 66 -4.00 -2.36 7.38
CA THR A 66 -4.67 -2.50 8.67
C THR A 66 -5.26 -1.17 9.13
N ALA A 67 -4.89 -0.06 8.47
CA ALA A 67 -5.40 1.28 8.72
C ALA A 67 -6.90 1.44 8.40
N GLU A 68 -7.51 0.54 7.63
CA GLU A 68 -8.92 0.62 7.25
C GLU A 68 -9.88 0.51 8.44
N LEU A 69 -9.39 0.04 9.59
CA LEU A 69 -10.11 -0.04 10.86
C LEU A 69 -9.76 1.12 11.82
N SER A 70 -9.03 2.14 11.36
CA SER A 70 -8.73 3.32 12.18
C SER A 70 -10.02 4.09 12.52
N ASP A 71 -10.09 4.64 13.73
CA ASP A 71 -11.23 5.39 14.27
C ASP A 71 -11.67 6.61 13.43
N VAL A 72 -10.84 7.03 12.47
CA VAL A 72 -11.18 8.10 11.52
C VAL A 72 -12.22 7.67 10.48
N PHE A 73 -12.41 6.36 10.27
CA PHE A 73 -13.39 5.83 9.32
C PHE A 73 -14.61 5.29 10.05
N ARG A 74 -15.81 5.57 9.53
CA ARG A 74 -17.07 5.07 10.12
C ARG A 74 -17.27 3.58 9.86
N THR A 75 -16.69 3.07 8.77
CA THR A 75 -16.79 1.66 8.38
C THR A 75 -15.48 1.16 7.80
N LYS A 76 -15.24 -0.15 7.88
CA LYS A 76 -14.12 -0.80 7.20
C LYS A 76 -14.09 -0.46 5.70
N ARG A 77 -15.25 -0.50 5.03
CA ARG A 77 -15.36 -0.21 3.59
C ARG A 77 -14.93 1.21 3.24
N GLU A 78 -15.28 2.18 4.07
CA GLU A 78 -14.81 3.56 3.93
C GLU A 78 -13.29 3.64 4.03
N GLY A 79 -12.69 2.98 5.04
CA GLY A 79 -11.24 2.94 5.20
C GLY A 79 -10.53 2.27 4.03
N VAL A 80 -11.04 1.14 3.54
CA VAL A 80 -10.51 0.46 2.34
C VAL A 80 -10.57 1.37 1.12
N THR A 81 -11.73 1.97 0.87
CA THR A 81 -11.95 2.89 -0.26
C THR A 81 -10.96 4.06 -0.19
N PHE A 82 -10.83 4.68 0.98
CA PHE A 82 -9.94 5.80 1.22
C PHE A 82 -8.46 5.45 0.94
N ILE A 83 -7.99 4.31 1.45
CA ILE A 83 -6.61 3.86 1.26
C ILE A 83 -6.35 3.53 -0.21
N LEU A 84 -7.28 2.84 -0.87
CA LEU A 84 -7.13 2.48 -2.29
C LEU A 84 -7.15 3.72 -3.20
N ASP A 85 -7.95 4.74 -2.88
CA ASP A 85 -7.92 6.03 -3.58
C ASP A 85 -6.55 6.69 -3.44
N ALA A 86 -5.96 6.68 -2.23
CA ALA A 86 -4.62 7.21 -2.00
C ALA A 86 -3.53 6.38 -2.71
N MET A 87 -3.68 5.05 -2.77
CA MET A 87 -2.78 4.16 -3.51
C MET A 87 -2.82 4.43 -5.01
N GLY A 88 -3.96 4.84 -5.57
CA GLY A 88 -4.07 5.23 -6.98
C GLY A 88 -3.10 6.33 -7.40
N ALA A 89 -2.61 7.16 -6.46
CA ALA A 89 -1.62 8.21 -6.73
C ALA A 89 -0.17 7.71 -6.83
N VAL A 90 0.12 6.49 -6.37
CA VAL A 90 1.49 5.93 -6.31
C VAL A 90 1.63 4.57 -6.98
N ALA A 91 0.54 3.83 -7.12
CA ALA A 91 0.53 2.52 -7.75
C ALA A 91 0.99 2.64 -9.20
N ARG A 92 1.94 1.77 -9.56
CA ARG A 92 2.42 1.61 -10.93
C ARG A 92 1.96 0.25 -11.45
N GLY A 93 1.43 0.24 -12.67
CA GLY A 93 0.91 -0.97 -13.30
C GLY A 93 -0.29 -1.56 -12.55
N ARG A 94 -0.28 -2.88 -12.35
CA ARG A 94 -1.36 -3.60 -11.66
C ARG A 94 -1.26 -3.40 -10.15
N LEU A 95 -2.38 -3.02 -9.52
CA LEU A 95 -2.55 -3.03 -8.06
C LEU A 95 -3.22 -4.33 -7.62
N ALA A 96 -2.52 -5.10 -6.78
CA ALA A 96 -3.06 -6.28 -6.12
C ALA A 96 -3.25 -6.01 -4.63
N VAL A 97 -4.44 -6.28 -4.10
CA VAL A 97 -4.77 -6.06 -2.69
C VAL A 97 -4.72 -7.39 -1.95
N PHE A 98 -3.84 -7.51 -0.96
CA PHE A 98 -3.77 -8.67 -0.08
C PHE A 98 -4.80 -8.54 1.03
N THR A 99 -5.70 -9.51 1.11
CA THR A 99 -6.85 -9.48 2.03
C THR A 99 -6.59 -10.28 3.30
N THR A 100 -7.44 -10.08 4.31
CA THR A 100 -7.42 -10.87 5.56
C THR A 100 -7.68 -12.36 5.35
N ASP A 101 -8.23 -12.76 4.20
CA ASP A 101 -8.45 -14.17 3.85
C ASP A 101 -7.18 -14.82 3.25
N GLY A 102 -6.07 -14.09 3.20
CA GLY A 102 -4.79 -14.59 2.67
C GLY A 102 -4.74 -14.67 1.14
N VAL A 103 -5.63 -13.95 0.44
CA VAL A 103 -5.70 -13.94 -1.03
C VAL A 103 -5.47 -12.54 -1.60
N PHE A 104 -4.88 -12.48 -2.79
CA PHE A 104 -4.80 -11.27 -3.60
C PHE A 104 -6.08 -11.09 -4.43
N VAL A 105 -6.64 -9.89 -4.39
CA VAL A 105 -7.78 -9.47 -5.20
C VAL A 105 -7.45 -8.19 -5.97
N ASN A 106 -8.28 -7.83 -6.94
CA ASN A 106 -8.16 -6.53 -7.61
C ASN A 106 -8.82 -5.39 -6.79
N ASP A 107 -8.63 -4.14 -7.24
CA ASP A 107 -9.17 -2.94 -6.59
C ASP A 107 -10.70 -2.97 -6.42
N ALA A 108 -11.43 -3.37 -7.47
CA ALA A 108 -12.90 -3.43 -7.43
C ALA A 108 -13.41 -4.50 -6.43
N GLU A 109 -12.79 -5.67 -6.42
CA GLU A 109 -13.09 -6.75 -5.48
C GLU A 109 -12.78 -6.35 -4.03
N ALA A 110 -11.68 -5.62 -3.80
CA ALA A 110 -11.32 -5.13 -2.48
C ALA A 110 -12.36 -4.14 -1.92
N ARG A 111 -12.85 -3.21 -2.77
CA ARG A 111 -13.87 -2.21 -2.39
C ARG A 111 -15.26 -2.81 -2.14
N ALA A 112 -15.55 -3.96 -2.74
CA ALA A 112 -16.81 -4.65 -2.59
C ALA A 112 -16.92 -5.48 -1.29
N ARG A 113 -15.80 -5.75 -0.63
CA ARG A 113 -15.74 -6.44 0.67
C ARG A 113 -16.15 -5.54 1.84
#